data_AF-A0A5K3G0Q8-F1
#
_entry.id   AF-A0A5K3G0Q8-F1
#
_cell.length_a   1.000
_cell.length_b   1.000
_cell.length_c   1.000
_cell.angle_alpha   90.00
_cell.angle_beta   90.00
_cell.angle_gamma   90.00
#
_symmetry.space_group_name_H-M   'P 1'
#
loop_
_entity.id
_entity.type
_entity.pdbx_description
1 polymer ?
#
loop_
_entity_poly.entity_id
_entity_poly.type
_entity_poly.pdbx_seq_one_letter_code
_entity_poly.pdbx_strand_id
1 'polypeptide(L)'
;FKVPYDEGKALILCKQRHFVPGCLYIWTKNKQYDQILEHYILENDFESIMRTCEEYGDEAPFLWFEAFKYTVDKPELGDKLPAILSQLEARNLASPLVVLKFLSSVDAKKCHTFGSIKAHILRYLKSSKAEIDAKQAEMQRLREETLRNREVVRQSKTRVKIFQQQKCAVCSQALDPPSVHFLCDHSYHKSCFDTYSSEDQLCPECAP
;
A
#
# COMPACT_ATOMS: atom_id res chain seq x y z
N PHE A 1 24.74 10.20 -32.75
CA PHE A 1 24.00 9.96 -34.00
C PHE A 1 22.94 8.87 -33.76
N LYS A 2 21.70 9.23 -33.40
CA LYS A 2 20.57 8.29 -33.39
C LYS A 2 19.91 8.40 -34.75
N VAL A 3 20.07 7.39 -35.61
CA VAL A 3 19.21 7.26 -36.78
C VAL A 3 17.80 7.02 -36.25
N PRO A 4 16.80 7.86 -36.56
CA PRO A 4 15.44 7.66 -36.10
C PRO A 4 14.84 6.53 -36.94
N TYR A 5 15.14 5.29 -36.58
CA TYR A 5 14.37 4.18 -37.10
C TYR A 5 13.02 4.19 -36.40
N ASP A 6 11.97 3.98 -37.19
CA ASP A 6 10.62 3.78 -36.70
C ASP A 6 10.58 2.40 -36.03
N GLU A 7 10.47 2.39 -34.70
CA GLU A 7 10.49 1.18 -33.87
C GLU A 7 9.37 0.22 -34.26
N GLY A 8 8.22 0.74 -34.70
CA GLY A 8 7.10 -0.08 -35.20
C GLY A 8 7.44 -0.79 -36.51
N LYS A 9 8.05 -0.07 -37.47
CA LYS A 9 8.51 -0.66 -38.73
C LYS A 9 9.64 -1.67 -38.51
N ALA A 10 10.57 -1.37 -37.60
CA ALA A 10 11.64 -2.28 -37.23
C ALA A 10 11.08 -3.57 -36.62
N LEU A 11 10.06 -3.48 -35.75
CA LEU A 11 9.42 -4.64 -35.15
C LEU A 11 8.70 -5.51 -36.19
N ILE A 12 7.98 -4.89 -37.14
CA ILE A 12 7.31 -5.62 -38.23
C ILE A 12 8.35 -6.38 -39.07
N LEU A 13 9.47 -5.75 -39.42
CA LEU A 13 10.55 -6.38 -40.18
C LEU A 13 11.20 -7.52 -39.38
N CYS A 14 11.42 -7.34 -38.08
CA CYS A 14 11.97 -8.39 -37.23
C CYS A 14 11.01 -9.60 -37.14
N LYS A 15 9.69 -9.35 -36.97
CA LYS A 15 8.66 -10.41 -36.97
C LYS A 15 8.60 -11.15 -38.32
N GLN A 16 8.61 -10.42 -39.44
CA GLN A 16 8.58 -11.02 -40.79
C GLN A 16 9.80 -11.90 -41.09
N ARG A 17 10.96 -11.55 -40.53
CA ARG A 17 12.22 -12.28 -40.73
C ARG A 17 12.48 -13.32 -39.63
N HIS A 18 11.55 -13.53 -38.70
CA HIS A 18 11.73 -14.37 -37.51
C HIS A 18 12.99 -14.01 -36.70
N PHE A 19 13.40 -12.74 -36.70
CA PHE A 19 14.56 -12.26 -35.96
C PHE A 19 14.17 -11.93 -34.51
N VAL A 20 14.08 -12.98 -33.69
CA VAL A 20 13.69 -12.92 -32.27
C VAL A 20 14.54 -11.96 -31.43
N PRO A 21 15.89 -11.93 -31.54
CA PRO A 21 16.71 -11.03 -30.73
C PRO A 21 16.40 -9.55 -30.97
N GLY A 22 16.04 -9.18 -32.21
CA GLY A 22 15.64 -7.81 -32.55
C GLY A 22 14.27 -7.45 -31.98
N CYS A 23 13.32 -8.39 -32.00
CA CYS A 23 12.02 -8.21 -31.35
C CYS A 23 12.16 -7.98 -29.84
N LEU A 24 12.94 -8.83 -29.15
CA LEU A 24 13.21 -8.71 -27.72
C LEU A 24 13.84 -7.35 -27.39
N TYR A 25 14.85 -6.92 -28.15
CA TYR A 25 15.50 -5.63 -27.94
C TYR A 25 14.51 -4.45 -28.08
N ILE A 26 13.64 -4.47 -29.09
CA ILE A 26 12.64 -3.42 -29.29
C ILE A 26 11.60 -3.46 -28.17
N TRP A 27 11.13 -4.63 -27.75
CA TRP A 27 10.17 -4.77 -26.66
C TRP A 27 10.73 -4.29 -25.32
N THR A 28 11.97 -4.64 -24.98
CA THR A 28 12.63 -4.16 -23.76
C THR A 28 12.76 -2.63 -23.80
N LYS A 29 13.17 -2.07 -24.95
CA LYS A 29 13.31 -0.62 -25.12
C LYS A 29 11.98 0.13 -24.98
N ASN A 30 10.89 -0.50 -25.44
CA ASN A 30 9.54 0.06 -25.39
C ASN A 30 8.77 -0.30 -24.10
N LYS A 31 9.42 -1.00 -23.16
CA LYS A 31 8.81 -1.52 -21.92
C LYS A 31 7.59 -2.43 -22.16
N GLN A 32 7.55 -3.11 -23.29
CA GLN A 32 6.51 -4.07 -23.66
C GLN A 32 6.87 -5.46 -23.13
N TYR A 33 6.95 -5.58 -21.80
CA TYR A 33 7.35 -6.81 -21.12
C TYR A 33 6.32 -7.94 -21.26
N ASP A 34 5.05 -7.58 -21.50
CA ASP A 34 3.97 -8.49 -21.85
C ASP A 34 4.29 -9.33 -23.10
N GLN A 35 4.81 -8.68 -24.15
CA GLN A 35 5.13 -9.36 -25.41
C GLN A 35 6.37 -10.27 -25.29
N ILE A 36 7.32 -9.89 -24.43
CA ILE A 36 8.48 -10.72 -24.12
C ILE A 36 8.03 -12.01 -23.43
N LEU A 37 7.16 -11.87 -22.42
CA LEU A 37 6.66 -13.00 -21.66
C LEU A 37 5.79 -13.92 -22.54
N GLU A 38 4.90 -13.35 -23.36
CA GLU A 38 4.09 -14.09 -24.32
C GLU A 38 4.95 -14.90 -25.29
N HIS A 39 6.04 -14.32 -25.79
CA HIS A 39 6.99 -15.04 -26.64
C HIS A 39 7.61 -16.26 -25.92
N TYR A 40 8.10 -16.09 -24.69
CA TYR A 40 8.68 -17.21 -23.93
C TYR A 40 7.63 -18.26 -23.53
N ILE A 41 6.38 -17.84 -23.30
CA ILE A 41 5.24 -18.75 -23.09
C ILE A 41 4.99 -19.61 -24.33
N LEU A 42 5.05 -19.02 -25.52
CA LEU A 42 4.88 -19.75 -26.79
C LEU A 42 6.02 -20.73 -27.07
N GLU A 43 7.26 -20.35 -26.74
CA GLU A 43 8.45 -21.22 -26.87
C GLU A 43 8.55 -22.28 -25.76
N ASN A 44 7.62 -22.26 -24.79
CA ASN A 44 7.58 -23.16 -23.64
C ASN A 44 8.83 -23.08 -22.73
N ASP A 45 9.54 -21.94 -22.73
CA ASP A 45 10.78 -21.73 -21.99
C ASP A 45 10.51 -21.11 -20.61
N PHE A 46 10.38 -21.96 -19.59
CA PHE A 46 10.13 -21.54 -18.22
C PHE A 46 11.31 -20.77 -17.59
N GLU A 47 12.55 -21.09 -17.96
CA GLU A 47 13.73 -20.44 -17.38
C GLU A 47 13.80 -18.97 -17.81
N SER A 48 13.54 -18.71 -19.09
CA SER A 48 13.44 -17.34 -19.60
C SER A 48 12.23 -16.58 -19.06
N ILE A 49 11.10 -17.24 -18.81
CA ILE A 49 9.93 -16.64 -18.12
C ILE A 49 10.31 -16.17 -16.72
N MET A 50 10.96 -17.04 -15.93
CA MET A 50 11.37 -16.73 -14.57
C MET A 50 12.39 -15.59 -14.54
N ARG A 51 13.41 -15.63 -15.42
CA ARG A 51 14.40 -14.55 -15.53
C ARG A 51 13.73 -13.21 -15.89
N THR A 52 12.77 -13.22 -16.81
CA THR A 52 12.01 -12.00 -17.18
C THR A 52 11.20 -11.47 -16.00
N CYS A 53 10.58 -12.35 -15.20
CA CYS A 53 9.85 -11.95 -14.00
C CYS A 53 10.78 -11.42 -12.91
N GLU A 54 11.99 -11.95 -12.78
CA GLU A 54 13.00 -11.47 -11.82
C GLU A 54 13.59 -10.11 -12.25
N GLU A 55 13.90 -9.94 -13.53
CA GLU A 55 14.48 -8.71 -14.07
C GLU A 55 13.47 -7.56 -14.14
N TYR A 56 12.25 -7.82 -14.61
CA TYR A 56 11.25 -6.79 -14.90
C TYR A 56 10.03 -6.82 -13.97
N GLY A 57 9.95 -7.76 -13.03
CA GLY A 57 8.79 -7.90 -12.13
C GLY A 57 8.64 -6.79 -11.09
N ASP A 58 9.67 -5.97 -10.88
CA ASP A 58 9.57 -4.73 -10.10
C ASP A 58 8.88 -3.61 -10.88
N GLU A 59 9.18 -3.46 -12.17
CA GLU A 59 8.52 -2.47 -13.04
C GLU A 59 7.13 -2.91 -13.47
N ALA A 60 6.96 -4.21 -13.74
CA ALA A 60 5.74 -4.82 -14.23
C ALA A 60 5.34 -6.03 -13.37
N PRO A 61 4.74 -5.80 -12.19
CA PRO A 61 4.38 -6.88 -11.27
C PRO A 61 3.39 -7.90 -11.86
N PHE A 62 2.57 -7.50 -12.84
CA PHE A 62 1.61 -8.40 -13.50
C PHE A 62 2.26 -9.60 -14.22
N LEU A 63 3.55 -9.51 -14.57
CA LEU A 63 4.29 -10.61 -15.22
C LEU A 63 4.30 -11.88 -14.35
N TRP A 64 4.42 -11.72 -13.02
CA TRP A 64 4.35 -12.83 -12.07
C TRP A 64 2.99 -13.55 -12.12
N PHE A 65 1.92 -12.84 -12.42
CA PHE A 65 0.59 -13.41 -12.52
C PHE A 65 0.41 -14.21 -13.81
N GLU A 66 0.93 -13.71 -14.93
CA GLU A 66 0.95 -14.45 -16.20
C GLU A 66 1.84 -15.70 -16.11
N ALA A 67 3.03 -15.59 -15.49
CA ALA A 67 3.88 -16.74 -15.20
C ALA A 67 3.18 -17.77 -14.31
N PHE A 68 2.40 -17.32 -13.31
CA PHE A 68 1.58 -18.20 -12.48
C PHE A 68 0.53 -18.95 -13.30
N LYS A 69 -0.28 -18.26 -14.13
CA LYS A 69 -1.28 -18.92 -14.99
C LYS A 69 -0.66 -20.01 -15.85
N TYR A 70 0.47 -19.70 -16.48
CA TYR A 70 1.23 -20.64 -17.29
C TYR A 70 1.70 -21.87 -16.49
N THR A 71 2.19 -21.65 -15.26
CA THR A 71 2.70 -22.71 -14.38
C THR A 71 1.59 -23.60 -13.85
N VAL A 72 0.40 -23.03 -13.62
CA VAL A 72 -0.78 -23.74 -13.12
C VAL A 72 -1.26 -24.80 -14.12
N ASP A 73 -1.20 -24.51 -15.41
CA ASP A 73 -1.61 -25.44 -16.47
C ASP A 73 -0.61 -26.60 -16.69
N LYS A 74 0.61 -26.50 -16.12
CA LYS A 74 1.71 -27.45 -16.33
C LYS A 74 2.14 -28.16 -15.04
N PRO A 75 1.74 -29.44 -14.84
CA PRO A 75 2.03 -30.17 -13.60
C PRO A 75 3.53 -30.46 -13.40
N GLU A 76 4.31 -30.52 -14.48
CA GLU A 76 5.77 -30.68 -14.49
C GLU A 76 6.52 -29.52 -13.82
N LEU A 77 5.90 -28.35 -13.70
CA LEU A 77 6.46 -27.17 -13.05
C LEU A 77 5.96 -26.99 -11.60
N GLY A 78 5.28 -28.01 -11.05
CA GLY A 78 4.69 -27.96 -9.70
C GLY A 78 5.69 -27.59 -8.60
N ASP A 79 6.94 -28.03 -8.70
CA ASP A 79 7.99 -27.73 -7.71
C ASP A 79 8.37 -26.25 -7.64
N LYS A 80 8.12 -25.50 -8.73
CA LYS A 80 8.43 -24.06 -8.84
C LYS A 80 7.24 -23.17 -8.47
N LEU A 81 6.04 -23.73 -8.42
CA LEU A 81 4.80 -23.02 -8.06
C LEU A 81 4.88 -22.31 -6.68
N PRO A 82 5.45 -22.91 -5.61
CA PRO A 82 5.55 -22.23 -4.31
C PRO A 82 6.41 -20.96 -4.35
N ALA A 83 7.45 -20.93 -5.18
CA ALA A 83 8.32 -19.76 -5.33
C ALA A 83 7.55 -18.60 -5.98
N ILE A 84 6.81 -18.89 -7.05
CA ILE A 84 5.96 -17.90 -7.74
C ILE A 84 4.84 -17.40 -6.81
N LEU A 85 4.18 -18.31 -6.08
CA LEU A 85 3.14 -17.94 -5.10
C LEU A 85 3.67 -17.02 -4.00
N SER A 86 4.92 -17.24 -3.56
CA SER A 86 5.56 -16.38 -2.55
C SER A 86 5.81 -14.96 -3.10
N GLN A 87 6.18 -14.84 -4.38
CA GLN A 87 6.35 -13.53 -5.04
C GLN A 87 5.02 -12.82 -5.27
N LEU A 88 3.96 -13.56 -5.63
CA LEU A 88 2.61 -13.01 -5.74
C LEU A 88 2.05 -12.51 -4.40
N GLU A 89 2.30 -13.25 -3.31
CA GLU A 89 1.91 -12.88 -1.94
C GLU A 89 2.68 -11.63 -1.49
N ALA A 90 4.00 -11.60 -1.65
CA ALA A 90 4.85 -10.47 -1.27
C ALA A 90 4.46 -9.16 -1.99
N ARG A 91 4.00 -9.27 -3.25
CA ARG A 91 3.60 -8.13 -4.08
C ARG A 91 2.10 -7.84 -4.05
N ASN A 92 1.32 -8.61 -3.29
CA ASN A 92 -0.15 -8.53 -3.18
C ASN A 92 -0.87 -8.48 -4.55
N LEU A 93 -0.39 -9.29 -5.50
CA LEU A 93 -0.84 -9.21 -6.91
C LEU A 93 -2.12 -9.98 -7.19
N ALA A 94 -2.43 -10.98 -6.36
CA ALA A 94 -3.62 -11.78 -6.51
C ALA A 94 -4.19 -12.10 -5.14
N SER A 95 -5.52 -11.95 -5.00
CA SER A 95 -6.22 -12.50 -3.85
C SER A 95 -6.08 -14.02 -3.86
N PRO A 96 -5.92 -14.67 -2.71
CA PRO A 96 -5.85 -16.12 -2.64
C PRO A 96 -7.09 -16.84 -3.15
N LEU A 97 -8.24 -16.16 -3.23
CA LEU A 97 -9.43 -16.68 -3.91
C LEU A 97 -9.22 -16.81 -5.42
N VAL A 98 -8.51 -15.86 -6.03
CA VAL A 98 -8.17 -15.88 -7.45
C VAL A 98 -7.19 -17.02 -7.71
N VAL A 99 -6.14 -17.12 -6.89
CA VAL A 99 -5.16 -18.21 -6.94
C VAL A 99 -5.86 -19.57 -6.81
N LEU A 100 -6.77 -19.71 -5.85
CA LEU A 100 -7.60 -20.90 -5.66
C LEU A 100 -8.45 -21.25 -6.87
N LYS A 101 -9.09 -20.25 -7.50
CA LYS A 101 -9.93 -20.46 -8.68
C LYS A 101 -9.12 -21.08 -9.83
N PHE A 102 -7.95 -20.53 -10.11
CA PHE A 102 -7.05 -21.05 -11.14
C PHE A 102 -6.54 -22.46 -10.82
N LEU A 103 -6.25 -22.74 -9.54
CA LEU A 103 -5.80 -24.07 -9.13
C LEU A 103 -6.93 -25.10 -9.10
N SER A 104 -8.17 -24.68 -8.84
CA SER A 104 -9.35 -25.55 -8.80
C SER A 104 -9.85 -25.97 -10.18
N SER A 105 -9.51 -25.22 -11.23
CA SER A 105 -9.80 -25.61 -12.61
C SER A 105 -8.84 -26.66 -13.17
N VAL A 106 -7.74 -26.94 -12.47
CA VAL A 106 -6.76 -27.95 -12.88
C VAL A 106 -7.21 -29.33 -12.43
N ASP A 107 -7.16 -30.30 -13.34
CA ASP A 107 -7.53 -31.70 -13.11
C ASP A 107 -6.89 -32.27 -11.83
N ALA A 108 -7.72 -32.75 -10.91
CA ALA A 108 -7.32 -33.28 -9.60
C ALA A 108 -6.32 -34.46 -9.66
N LYS A 109 -6.14 -35.07 -10.84
CA LYS A 109 -5.19 -36.18 -11.07
C LYS A 109 -3.78 -35.73 -11.44
N LYS A 110 -3.57 -34.46 -11.80
CA LYS A 110 -2.26 -33.90 -12.22
C LYS A 110 -1.65 -32.93 -11.20
N CYS A 111 -2.43 -32.48 -10.21
CA CYS A 111 -1.99 -31.52 -9.19
C CYS A 111 -1.37 -32.25 -7.98
N HIS A 112 -0.09 -32.62 -8.08
CA HIS A 112 0.69 -33.13 -6.93
C HIS A 112 0.98 -32.05 -5.86
N THR A 113 0.68 -30.78 -6.17
CA THR A 113 0.99 -29.57 -5.39
C THR A 113 -0.08 -29.14 -4.39
N PHE A 114 -1.24 -29.80 -4.32
CA PHE A 114 -2.36 -29.39 -3.47
C PHE A 114 -2.00 -29.30 -1.97
N GLY A 115 -1.06 -30.13 -1.49
CA GLY A 115 -0.58 -30.09 -0.11
C GLY A 115 0.12 -28.76 0.24
N SER A 116 1.02 -28.30 -0.61
CA SER A 116 1.76 -27.03 -0.45
C SER A 116 0.84 -25.82 -0.58
N ILE A 117 -0.14 -25.90 -1.49
CA ILE A 117 -1.15 -24.85 -1.71
C ILE A 117 -2.09 -24.74 -0.50
N LYS A 118 -2.56 -25.86 0.05
CA LYS A 118 -3.43 -25.89 1.23
C LYS A 118 -2.76 -25.22 2.43
N ALA A 119 -1.48 -25.51 2.68
CA ALA A 119 -0.72 -24.88 3.76
C ALA A 119 -0.59 -23.36 3.56
N HIS A 120 -0.33 -22.94 2.32
CA HIS A 120 -0.26 -21.52 1.95
C HIS A 120 -1.59 -20.79 2.19
N ILE A 121 -2.71 -21.33 1.73
CA ILE A 121 -4.05 -20.74 1.94
C ILE A 121 -4.40 -20.68 3.42
N LEU A 122 -4.13 -21.76 4.17
CA LEU A 122 -4.41 -21.77 5.61
C LEU A 122 -3.59 -20.72 6.36
N ARG A 123 -2.32 -20.52 5.97
CA ARG A 123 -1.47 -19.46 6.55
C ARG A 123 -2.02 -18.08 6.23
N TYR A 124 -2.40 -17.84 4.96
CA TYR A 124 -2.98 -16.57 4.55
C TYR A 124 -4.29 -16.26 5.27
N LEU A 125 -5.22 -17.21 5.33
CA LEU A 125 -6.51 -17.03 6.03
C LEU A 125 -6.31 -16.70 7.51
N LYS A 126 -5.31 -17.32 8.15
CA LYS A 126 -4.94 -16.99 9.54
C LYS A 126 -4.38 -15.57 9.66
N SER A 127 -3.47 -15.15 8.76
CA SER A 127 -2.92 -13.79 8.75
C SER A 127 -4.01 -12.75 8.51
N SER A 128 -4.82 -12.96 7.48
CA SER A 128 -5.92 -12.06 7.12
C SER A 128 -6.95 -11.94 8.25
N LYS A 129 -7.27 -13.04 8.94
CA LYS A 129 -8.14 -12.98 10.14
C LYS A 129 -7.50 -12.15 11.25
N ALA A 130 -6.21 -12.36 11.53
CA ALA A 130 -5.51 -11.58 12.56
C ALA A 130 -5.46 -10.08 12.23
N GLU A 131 -5.27 -9.72 10.96
CA GLU A 131 -5.33 -8.34 10.49
C GLU A 131 -6.73 -7.73 10.66
N ILE A 132 -7.78 -8.47 10.31
CA ILE A 132 -9.17 -8.04 10.53
C ILE A 132 -9.44 -7.82 12.01
N ASP A 133 -9.06 -8.77 12.86
CA ASP A 133 -9.28 -8.68 14.30
C ASP A 133 -8.50 -7.48 14.90
N ALA A 134 -7.26 -7.23 14.45
CA ALA A 134 -6.46 -6.07 14.85
C ALA A 134 -7.09 -4.74 14.41
N LYS A 135 -7.57 -4.65 13.16
CA LYS A 135 -8.26 -3.46 12.63
C LYS A 135 -9.58 -3.19 13.36
N GLN A 136 -10.32 -4.23 13.74
CA GLN A 136 -11.52 -4.09 14.56
C GLN A 136 -11.19 -3.55 15.96
N ALA A 137 -10.12 -4.06 16.60
CA ALA A 137 -9.67 -3.55 17.90
C ALA A 137 -9.22 -2.08 17.82
N GLU A 138 -8.49 -1.70 16.77
CA GLU A 138 -8.09 -0.31 16.50
C GLU A 138 -9.32 0.60 16.31
N MET A 139 -10.29 0.16 15.50
CA MET A 139 -11.54 0.88 15.29
C MET A 139 -12.31 1.10 16.59
N GLN A 140 -12.36 0.10 17.47
CA GLN A 140 -13.02 0.24 18.77
C GLN A 140 -12.32 1.27 19.65
N ARG A 141 -10.98 1.23 19.74
CA ARG A 141 -10.20 2.22 20.50
C ARG A 141 -10.43 3.65 19.99
N LEU A 142 -10.36 3.85 18.68
CA LEU A 142 -10.60 5.16 18.06
C LEU A 142 -12.03 5.67 18.30
N ARG A 143 -13.03 4.77 18.30
CA ARG A 143 -14.41 5.13 18.65
C ARG A 143 -14.54 5.56 20.10
N GLU A 144 -13.94 4.83 21.03
CA GLU A 144 -13.95 5.18 22.45
C GLU A 144 -13.27 6.53 22.70
N GLU A 145 -12.12 6.78 22.07
CA GLU A 145 -11.41 8.05 22.14
C GLU A 145 -12.24 9.20 21.56
N THR A 146 -12.87 8.99 20.40
CA THR A 146 -13.76 9.98 19.77
C THR A 146 -14.94 10.34 20.70
N LEU A 147 -15.55 9.34 21.35
CA LEU A 147 -16.63 9.57 22.31
C LEU A 147 -16.16 10.34 23.54
N ARG A 148 -14.99 9.99 24.08
CA ARG A 148 -14.37 10.73 25.19
C ARG A 148 -14.09 12.19 24.82
N ASN A 149 -13.48 12.43 23.66
CA ASN A 149 -13.18 13.77 23.17
C ASN A 149 -14.45 14.60 22.95
N ARG A 150 -15.51 13.99 22.41
CA ARG A 150 -16.83 14.65 22.29
C ARG A 150 -17.42 15.03 23.65
N GLU A 151 -17.30 14.17 24.65
CA GLU A 151 -17.79 14.47 26.00
C GLU A 151 -16.98 15.59 26.66
N VAL A 152 -15.65 15.61 26.50
CA VAL A 152 -14.79 16.72 26.94
C VAL A 152 -15.24 18.04 26.32
N VAL A 153 -15.42 18.08 24.99
CA VAL A 153 -15.90 19.28 24.29
C VAL A 153 -17.28 19.72 24.79
N ARG A 154 -18.20 18.77 25.02
CA ARG A 154 -19.54 19.06 25.54
C ARG A 154 -19.47 19.64 26.95
N GLN A 155 -18.63 19.09 27.83
CA GLN A 155 -18.43 19.59 29.18
C GLN A 155 -17.82 20.99 29.17
N SER A 156 -16.82 21.25 28.32
CA SER A 156 -16.22 22.59 28.15
C SER A 156 -17.21 23.65 27.67
N LYS A 157 -18.22 23.28 26.87
CA LYS A 157 -19.26 24.21 26.40
C LYS A 157 -20.37 24.47 27.43
N THR A 158 -20.70 23.49 28.27
CA THR A 158 -21.90 23.51 29.12
C THR A 158 -21.61 23.84 30.58
N ARG A 159 -20.39 23.59 31.07
CA ARG A 159 -20.00 23.90 32.45
C ARG A 159 -19.35 25.27 32.54
N VAL A 160 -19.78 26.06 33.53
CA VAL A 160 -19.07 27.28 33.94
C VAL A 160 -17.71 26.87 34.48
N LYS A 161 -16.64 27.33 33.83
CA LYS A 161 -15.26 27.10 34.27
C LYS A 161 -14.81 28.28 35.13
N ILE A 162 -14.37 27.99 36.36
CA ILE A 162 -13.78 28.98 37.26
C ILE A 162 -12.28 29.03 36.97
N PHE A 163 -11.79 30.18 36.50
CA PHE A 163 -10.36 30.40 36.30
C PHE A 163 -9.71 30.75 37.64
N GLN A 164 -8.76 29.92 38.08
CA GLN A 164 -8.02 30.14 39.33
C GLN A 164 -6.62 30.73 39.10
N GLN A 165 -6.19 30.87 37.85
CA GLN A 165 -4.88 31.41 37.47
C GLN A 165 -4.72 32.85 37.96
N GLN A 166 -3.70 33.05 38.79
CA GLN A 166 -3.34 34.36 39.36
C GLN A 166 -2.13 34.98 38.67
N LYS A 167 -1.53 34.33 37.67
CA LYS A 167 -0.33 34.81 36.97
C LYS A 167 -0.51 34.78 35.46
N CYS A 168 0.01 35.81 34.79
CA CYS A 168 0.04 35.91 33.34
C CYS A 168 1.05 34.92 32.75
N ALA A 169 0.67 34.15 31.73
CA ALA A 169 1.55 33.15 31.12
C ALA A 169 2.74 33.76 30.34
N VAL A 170 2.65 35.03 29.90
CA VAL A 170 3.75 35.71 29.17
C VAL A 170 4.75 36.35 30.13
N CYS A 171 4.28 37.20 31.06
CA CYS A 171 5.18 37.99 31.93
C CYS A 171 5.37 37.38 33.33
N SER A 172 4.65 36.31 33.68
CA SER A 172 4.66 35.65 35.00
C SER A 172 4.28 36.54 36.20
N GLN A 173 3.85 37.78 35.96
CA GLN A 173 3.38 38.70 36.99
C GLN A 173 1.95 38.38 37.41
N ALA A 174 1.55 38.90 38.58
CA ALA A 174 0.18 38.76 39.07
C ALA A 174 -0.82 39.34 38.05
N LEU A 175 -1.87 38.59 37.76
CA LEU A 175 -2.93 39.01 36.86
C LEU A 175 -3.77 40.11 37.51
N ASP A 176 -3.93 41.22 36.80
CA ASP A 176 -4.83 42.30 37.14
C ASP A 176 -5.79 42.59 35.96
N PRO A 177 -7.01 43.12 36.24
CA PRO A 177 -7.95 43.46 35.18
C PRO A 177 -7.48 44.67 34.36
N PRO A 178 -7.64 44.68 33.02
CA PRO A 178 -8.34 43.68 32.20
C PRO A 178 -7.48 42.47 31.80
N SER A 179 -8.06 41.27 31.90
CA SER A 179 -7.41 39.97 31.60
C SER A 179 -8.22 39.13 30.60
N VAL A 180 -7.51 38.27 29.86
CA VAL A 180 -8.07 37.30 28.89
C VAL A 180 -7.80 35.89 29.42
N HIS A 181 -8.82 35.04 29.44
CA HIS A 181 -8.75 33.68 29.98
C HIS A 181 -9.24 32.66 28.94
N PHE A 182 -8.45 31.60 28.72
CA PHE A 182 -8.77 30.52 27.79
C PHE A 182 -9.19 29.25 28.51
N LEU A 183 -10.07 28.46 27.90
CA LEU A 183 -10.53 27.18 28.44
C LEU A 183 -9.40 26.13 28.62
N CYS A 184 -8.22 26.36 28.04
CA CYS A 184 -7.00 25.58 28.27
C CYS A 184 -6.23 25.95 29.55
N ASP A 185 -6.79 26.77 30.43
CA ASP A 185 -6.19 27.24 31.69
C ASP A 185 -5.01 28.22 31.53
N HIS A 186 -4.82 28.78 30.34
CA HIS A 186 -3.90 29.89 30.13
C HIS A 186 -4.62 31.24 30.29
N SER A 187 -3.96 32.15 31.01
CA SER A 187 -4.49 33.48 31.33
C SER A 187 -3.43 34.53 31.08
N TYR A 188 -3.85 35.68 30.54
CA TYR A 188 -2.98 36.74 30.07
C TYR A 188 -3.53 38.10 30.48
N HIS A 189 -2.66 39.08 30.73
CA HIS A 189 -3.07 40.47 30.70
C HIS A 189 -3.54 40.83 29.29
N LYS A 190 -4.57 41.67 29.16
CA LYS A 190 -5.05 42.10 27.84
C LYS A 190 -3.92 42.73 27.00
N SER A 191 -3.10 43.57 27.61
CA SER A 191 -1.93 44.19 26.95
C SER A 191 -0.90 43.16 26.49
N CYS A 192 -0.58 42.17 27.32
CA CYS A 192 0.35 41.10 26.97
C CYS A 192 -0.21 40.22 25.84
N PHE A 193 -1.52 39.94 25.87
CA PHE A 193 -2.18 39.16 24.83
C PHE A 193 -2.20 39.91 23.49
N ASP A 194 -2.63 41.17 23.48
CA ASP A 194 -2.72 42.00 22.26
C ASP A 194 -1.33 42.22 21.60
N THR A 195 -0.26 42.19 22.40
CA THR A 195 1.12 42.35 21.90
C THR A 195 1.72 41.04 21.38
N TYR A 196 1.34 39.90 22.00
CA TYR A 196 1.99 38.61 21.76
C TYR A 196 1.18 37.69 20.82
N SER A 197 -0.13 37.89 20.71
CA SER A 197 -1.01 37.11 19.84
C SER A 197 -1.27 37.85 18.53
N SER A 198 -1.16 37.14 17.41
CA SER A 198 -1.59 37.62 16.08
C SER A 198 -3.06 37.33 15.79
N GLU A 199 -3.72 36.48 16.59
CA GLU A 199 -5.13 36.11 16.45
C GLU A 199 -5.89 36.32 17.76
N ASP A 200 -6.97 37.10 17.70
CA ASP A 200 -7.71 37.57 18.89
C ASP A 200 -8.48 36.47 19.66
N GLN A 201 -8.53 35.24 19.13
CA GLN A 201 -9.37 34.16 19.68
C GLN A 201 -8.63 32.85 19.99
N LEU A 202 -7.32 32.80 19.76
CA LEU A 202 -6.51 31.61 20.01
C LEU A 202 -5.55 31.83 21.17
N CYS A 203 -5.35 30.77 21.96
CA CYS A 203 -4.35 30.76 23.01
C CYS A 203 -2.94 30.63 22.37
N PRO A 204 -2.00 31.57 22.59
CA PRO A 204 -0.68 31.54 21.96
C PRO A 204 0.15 30.30 22.30
N GLU A 205 -0.08 29.71 23.49
CA GLU A 205 0.59 28.48 23.95
C GLU A 205 0.00 27.19 23.36
N CYS A 206 -1.21 27.24 22.80
CA CYS A 206 -1.94 26.05 22.33
C CYS A 206 -2.31 26.10 20.84
N ALA A 207 -2.10 27.26 20.20
CA ALA A 207 -2.17 27.36 18.76
C ALA A 207 -0.99 26.57 18.14
N PRO A 208 -1.21 25.88 17.01
CA PRO A 208 -0.18 25.11 16.32
C PRO A 208 0.92 26.00 15.72
#